data_AF-A0A0R0C1T1-F1
#
_entry.id   AF-A0A0R0C1T1-F1
#
_cell.length_a   1.000
_cell.length_b   1.000
_cell.length_c   1.000
_cell.angle_alpha   90.00
_cell.angle_beta   90.00
_cell.angle_gamma   90.00
#
_symmetry.space_group_name_H-M   'P 1'
#
loop_
_entity.id
_entity.type
_entity.pdbx_description
1 polymer ?
#
loop_
_entity_poly.entity_id
_entity_poly.type
_entity_poly.pdbx_seq_one_letter_code
_entity_poly.pdbx_strand_id
1 'polypeptide(L)'
;MSSIPLAAIKWHDLPASDIRIAETGISLVIAPYNEASCSYEPRVLRITNAQTISFNMTGTVSAKDLSSMEISTFTYSTAPSGRITGTIGLLPGQAGFWELSFSDAQWELTDA
;
A
#
# COMPACT_ATOMS: atom_id res chain seq x y z
N MET A 1 10.06 13.56 11.29
CA MET A 1 8.63 13.66 10.94
C MET A 1 7.93 12.49 11.61
N SER A 2 6.74 12.68 12.19
CA SER A 2 5.99 11.61 12.83
C SER A 2 5.26 10.79 11.77
N SER A 3 5.48 9.47 11.76
CA SER A 3 4.72 8.56 10.89
C SER A 3 3.23 8.64 11.21
N ILE A 4 2.38 8.67 10.18
CA ILE A 4 0.93 8.66 10.33
C ILE A 4 0.50 7.25 10.74
N PRO A 5 -0.35 7.07 11.77
CA PRO A 5 -0.82 5.75 12.15
C PRO A 5 -1.57 5.07 10.99
N LEU A 6 -1.23 3.82 10.67
CA LEU A 6 -1.94 3.05 9.62
C LEU A 6 -3.46 2.96 9.87
N ALA A 7 -3.86 2.90 11.15
CA ALA A 7 -5.26 2.86 11.56
C ALA A 7 -6.05 4.15 11.28
N ALA A 8 -5.38 5.26 10.95
CA ALA A 8 -6.02 6.51 10.57
C ALA A 8 -6.47 6.51 9.09
N ILE A 9 -6.06 5.51 8.31
CA ILE A 9 -6.38 5.41 6.89
C ILE A 9 -7.48 4.38 6.67
N LYS A 10 -8.42 4.72 5.78
CA LYS A 10 -9.39 3.78 5.21
C LYS A 10 -8.76 3.11 3.99
N TRP A 11 -8.52 1.81 4.07
CA TRP A 11 -7.70 1.04 3.12
C TRP A 11 -8.48 0.34 2.00
N HIS A 12 -9.77 0.64 1.84
CA HIS A 12 -10.59 0.09 0.76
C HIS A 12 -11.01 1.21 -0.19
N ASP A 13 -11.12 0.88 -1.47
CA ASP A 13 -11.38 1.83 -2.56
C ASP A 13 -10.38 3.01 -2.54
N LEU A 14 -9.13 2.71 -2.16
CA LEU A 14 -8.10 3.71 -1.89
C LEU A 14 -7.21 3.86 -3.13
N PRO A 15 -7.26 5.00 -3.85
CA PRO A 15 -6.47 5.18 -5.06
C PRO A 15 -4.98 4.99 -4.79
N ALA A 16 -4.31 4.28 -5.70
CA ALA A 16 -2.87 4.07 -5.69
C ALA A 16 -2.29 4.45 -7.05
N SER A 17 -1.24 5.27 -7.05
CA SER A 17 -0.70 5.86 -8.28
C SER A 17 0.71 5.38 -8.64
N ASP A 18 1.42 4.78 -7.69
CA ASP A 18 2.75 4.22 -7.92
C ASP A 18 2.98 2.99 -7.03
N ILE A 19 3.64 1.99 -7.60
CA ILE A 19 4.14 0.80 -6.89
C ILE A 19 5.60 0.58 -7.28
N ARG A 20 6.46 0.56 -6.27
CA ARG A 20 7.88 0.26 -6.45
C ARG A 20 8.27 -0.92 -5.58
N ILE A 21 8.84 -1.93 -6.22
CA ILE A 21 9.46 -3.08 -5.58
C ILE A 21 10.96 -2.98 -5.81
N ALA A 22 11.74 -2.94 -4.73
CA ALA A 22 13.19 -2.85 -4.77
C ALA A 22 13.80 -3.73 -3.67
N GLU A 23 15.13 -3.89 -3.70
CA GLU A 23 15.87 -4.61 -2.65
C GLU A 23 15.58 -4.04 -1.25
N THR A 24 15.37 -2.73 -1.15
CA THR A 24 15.08 -2.04 0.11
C THR A 24 13.65 -2.25 0.62
N GLY A 25 12.75 -2.84 -0.19
CA GLY A 25 11.37 -3.14 0.18
C GLY A 25 10.33 -2.70 -0.85
N ILE A 26 9.11 -2.47 -0.38
CA ILE A 26 7.96 -2.01 -1.18
C ILE A 26 7.66 -0.55 -0.84
N SER A 27 7.36 0.26 -1.85
CA SER A 27 6.79 1.59 -1.71
C SER A 27 5.51 1.71 -2.53
N LEU A 28 4.48 2.31 -1.95
CA LEU A 28 3.21 2.59 -2.59
C LEU A 28 2.86 4.06 -2.38
N VAL A 29 2.48 4.75 -3.45
CA VAL A 29 1.85 6.08 -3.35
C VAL A 29 0.35 5.87 -3.35
N ILE A 30 -0.30 6.24 -2.24
CA ILE A 30 -1.74 6.15 -2.04
C ILE A 30 -2.33 7.55 -1.86
N ALA A 31 -3.61 7.71 -2.11
CA ALA A 31 -4.28 9.00 -1.95
C ALA A 31 -5.56 8.84 -1.11
N PRO A 32 -5.47 8.83 0.23
CA PRO A 32 -6.65 8.89 1.09
C PRO A 32 -7.43 10.19 0.89
N TYR A 33 -8.76 10.10 0.96
CA TYR A 33 -9.62 11.27 0.91
C TYR A 33 -9.67 11.97 2.28
N ASN A 34 -9.40 13.26 2.31
CA ASN A 34 -9.57 14.11 3.48
C ASN A 34 -10.91 14.84 3.37
N GLU A 35 -11.87 14.46 4.21
CA GLU A 35 -13.21 15.05 4.30
C GLU A 35 -13.19 16.54 4.67
N ALA A 36 -12.21 16.99 5.47
CA ALA A 36 -12.14 18.37 5.93
C ALA A 36 -11.70 19.33 4.81
N SER A 37 -10.79 18.88 3.93
CA SER A 37 -10.31 19.65 2.79
C SER A 37 -11.02 19.31 1.48
N CYS A 38 -11.93 18.32 1.49
CA CYS A 38 -12.60 17.76 0.31
C CYS A 38 -11.63 17.39 -0.82
N SER A 39 -10.48 16.80 -0.47
CA SER A 39 -9.42 16.51 -1.44
C SER A 39 -8.70 15.20 -1.12
N TYR A 40 -8.08 14.62 -2.14
CA TYR A 40 -7.19 13.47 -1.97
C TYR A 40 -5.79 13.94 -1.60
N GLU A 41 -5.22 13.37 -0.53
CA GLU A 41 -3.90 13.75 -0.01
C GLU A 41 -2.89 12.63 -0.25
N PRO A 42 -1.97 12.77 -1.21
CA PRO A 42 -0.97 11.74 -1.49
C PRO A 42 -0.10 11.41 -0.28
N ARG A 43 0.05 10.12 0.01
CA ARG A 43 0.91 9.57 1.05
C ARG A 43 1.78 8.46 0.47
N VAL A 44 2.97 8.29 1.02
CA VAL A 44 3.85 7.17 0.69
C VAL A 44 3.86 6.17 1.83
N LEU A 45 3.36 4.97 1.56
CA LEU A 45 3.54 3.80 2.42
C LEU A 45 4.83 3.09 2.01
N ARG A 46 5.76 2.94 2.95
CA ARG A 46 6.97 2.13 2.77
C ARG A 46 6.92 0.92 3.69
N ILE A 47 7.21 -0.25 3.13
CA ILE A 47 7.40 -1.51 3.85
C ILE A 47 8.84 -1.92 3.62
N THR A 48 9.66 -1.89 4.68
CA THR A 48 11.11 -2.09 4.59
C THR A 48 11.59 -3.11 5.62
N ASN A 49 12.81 -3.62 5.44
CA ASN A 49 13.43 -4.56 6.37
C ASN A 49 12.52 -5.75 6.72
N ALA A 50 11.74 -6.25 5.76
CA ALA A 50 10.90 -7.43 5.94
C ALA A 50 11.76 -8.69 5.95
N GLN A 51 11.39 -9.69 6.74
CA GLN A 51 12.04 -10.99 6.70
C GLN A 51 11.73 -11.70 5.37
N THR A 52 10.48 -11.62 4.92
CA THR A 52 10.04 -12.14 3.62
C THR A 52 9.11 -11.15 2.94
N ILE A 53 9.18 -11.11 1.62
CA ILE A 53 8.18 -10.44 0.78
C ILE A 53 7.75 -11.44 -0.30
N SER A 54 6.44 -11.56 -0.50
CA SER A 54 5.81 -12.39 -1.52
C SER A 54 4.92 -11.54 -2.42
N PHE A 55 4.93 -11.87 -3.70
CA PHE A 55 4.17 -11.18 -4.73
C PHE A 55 3.34 -12.21 -5.50
N ASN A 56 2.02 -12.02 -5.52
CA ASN A 56 1.14 -12.73 -6.42
C ASN A 56 0.53 -11.71 -7.38
N MET A 57 1.22 -11.51 -8.50
CA MET A 57 0.84 -10.56 -9.54
C MET A 57 0.73 -11.32 -10.86
N THR A 58 -0.45 -11.31 -11.47
CA THR A 58 -0.72 -12.01 -12.73
C THR A 58 -1.51 -11.10 -13.67
N GLY A 59 -1.49 -11.44 -14.96
CA GLY A 59 -2.21 -10.71 -16.00
C GLY A 59 -1.38 -9.68 -16.75
N THR A 60 -2.02 -9.03 -17.72
CA THR A 60 -1.46 -7.96 -18.54
C THR A 60 -2.24 -6.69 -18.25
N VAL A 61 -1.54 -5.61 -17.90
CA VAL A 61 -2.15 -4.33 -17.56
C VAL A 61 -1.85 -3.29 -18.61
N SER A 62 -2.84 -2.47 -18.96
CA SER A 62 -2.65 -1.27 -19.77
C SER A 62 -2.31 -0.07 -18.88
N ALA A 63 -1.86 1.03 -19.51
CA ALA A 63 -1.69 2.30 -18.80
C ALA A 63 -3.01 2.80 -18.17
N LYS A 64 -4.16 2.49 -18.79
CA LYS A 64 -5.47 2.85 -18.26
C LYS A 64 -5.78 2.08 -16.98
N ASP A 65 -5.48 0.78 -16.95
CA ASP A 65 -5.69 -0.07 -15.78
C ASP A 65 -4.84 0.40 -14.59
N LEU A 66 -3.57 0.74 -14.86
CA LEU A 66 -2.67 1.30 -13.85
C LEU A 66 -3.12 2.68 -13.35
N SER A 67 -3.69 3.52 -14.22
CA SER A 67 -4.20 4.85 -13.83
C SER A 67 -5.43 4.81 -12.91
N SER A 68 -6.13 3.68 -12.87
CA SER A 68 -7.27 3.43 -12.00
C SER A 68 -6.96 2.37 -10.95
N MET A 69 -5.68 2.20 -10.59
CA MET A 69 -5.28 1.23 -9.57
C MET A 69 -5.73 1.69 -8.18
N GLU A 70 -6.14 0.74 -7.35
CA GLU A 70 -6.55 0.99 -5.98
C GLU A 70 -6.11 -0.12 -5.03
N ILE A 71 -5.93 0.22 -3.75
CA ILE A 71 -5.89 -0.76 -2.67
C ILE A 71 -7.33 -1.15 -2.35
N SER A 72 -7.63 -2.44 -2.51
CA SER A 72 -8.91 -3.02 -2.10
C SER A 72 -8.91 -3.42 -0.63
N THR A 73 -7.77 -3.91 -0.14
CA THR A 73 -7.61 -4.41 1.23
C THR A 73 -6.20 -4.16 1.74
N PHE A 74 -6.08 -3.84 3.03
CA PHE A 74 -4.83 -3.97 3.76
C PHE A 74 -5.11 -4.60 5.12
N THR A 75 -4.65 -5.85 5.30
CA THR A 75 -4.75 -6.59 6.56
C THR A 75 -3.37 -6.76 7.14
N TYR A 76 -3.18 -6.37 8.40
CA TYR A 76 -1.90 -6.53 9.08
C TYR A 76 -2.09 -6.81 10.57
N SER A 77 -1.05 -7.37 11.18
CA SER A 77 -0.90 -7.52 12.62
C SER A 77 0.38 -6.82 13.07
N THR A 78 0.35 -6.23 14.26
CA THR A 78 1.49 -5.51 14.83
C THR A 78 2.08 -6.32 15.98
N ALA A 79 3.37 -6.65 15.88
CA ALA A 79 4.12 -7.28 16.95
C ALA A 79 4.41 -6.26 18.08
N PRO A 80 4.74 -6.72 19.32
CA PRO A 80 5.15 -5.82 20.40
C PRO A 80 6.35 -4.90 20.05
N SER A 81 7.17 -5.31 19.08
CA SER A 81 8.29 -4.51 18.54
C SER A 81 7.85 -3.33 17.65
N GLY A 82 6.56 -3.22 17.31
CA GLY A 82 6.02 -2.24 16.37
C GLY A 82 6.12 -2.64 14.89
N ARG A 83 6.77 -3.77 14.59
CA ARG A 83 6.86 -4.34 13.24
C ARG A 83 5.55 -4.99 12.82
N ILE A 84 5.32 -5.07 11.52
CA ILE A 84 4.06 -5.57 10.96
C ILE A 84 4.25 -6.78 10.04
N THR A 85 3.28 -7.68 10.10
CA THR A 85 3.10 -8.79 9.16
C THR A 85 1.73 -8.62 8.53
N GLY A 86 1.63 -8.65 7.21
CA GLY A 86 0.39 -8.34 6.54
C GLY A 86 0.39 -8.58 5.04
N THR A 87 -0.75 -8.22 4.45
CA THR A 87 -1.09 -8.43 3.05
C THR A 87 -1.83 -7.22 2.51
N ILE A 88 -1.39 -6.72 1.36
CA ILE A 88 -2.03 -5.63 0.60
C ILE A 88 -2.64 -6.25 -0.66
N GLY A 89 -3.95 -6.10 -0.81
CA GLY A 89 -4.69 -6.43 -2.02
C GLY A 89 -4.82 -5.19 -2.91
N LEU A 90 -4.48 -5.35 -4.19
CA LEU A 90 -4.48 -4.30 -5.20
C LEU A 90 -5.37 -4.71 -6.38
N LEU A 91 -6.16 -3.77 -6.86
CA LEU A 91 -6.93 -3.90 -8.09
C LEU A 91 -6.33 -2.95 -9.13
N PRO A 92 -5.54 -3.42 -10.11
CA PRO A 92 -5.11 -2.61 -11.25
C PRO A 92 -6.28 -2.41 -12.21
N GLY A 93 -7.19 -1.48 -11.88
CA GLY A 93 -8.41 -1.26 -12.65
C GLY A 93 -9.25 -2.53 -12.79
N GLN A 94 -9.54 -2.93 -14.02
CA GLN A 94 -10.35 -4.13 -14.32
C GLN A 94 -9.49 -5.35 -14.73
N ALA A 95 -8.16 -5.26 -14.58
CA ALA A 95 -7.23 -6.25 -15.11
C ALA A 95 -6.99 -7.47 -14.19
N GLY A 96 -7.55 -7.46 -12.97
CA GLY A 96 -7.48 -8.59 -12.04
C GLY A 96 -7.23 -8.15 -10.60
N PHE A 97 -6.63 -9.05 -9.83
CA PHE A 97 -6.26 -8.83 -8.42
C PHE A 97 -4.80 -9.19 -8.21
N TRP A 98 -4.07 -8.30 -7.55
CA TRP A 98 -2.68 -8.47 -7.16
C TRP A 98 -2.58 -8.50 -5.64
N GLU A 99 -1.64 -9.28 -5.13
CA GLU A 99 -1.40 -9.41 -3.70
C GLU A 99 0.08 -9.23 -3.37
N LEU A 100 0.35 -8.40 -2.36
CA LEU A 100 1.68 -8.21 -1.77
C LEU A 100 1.62 -8.66 -0.32
N SER A 101 2.41 -9.65 0.07
CA SER A 101 2.48 -10.14 1.45
C SER A 101 3.87 -9.96 2.03
N PHE A 102 3.97 -9.61 3.31
CA PHE A 102 5.24 -9.38 3.99
C PHE A 102 5.20 -9.84 5.45
N SER A 103 6.37 -10.19 5.99
CA SER A 103 6.52 -10.64 7.38
C SER A 103 7.59 -9.84 8.12
N ASP A 104 7.32 -9.57 9.41
CA ASP A 104 8.21 -8.88 10.34
C ASP A 104 8.85 -7.62 9.72
N ALA A 105 8.03 -6.76 9.11
CA ALA A 105 8.49 -5.59 8.38
C ALA A 105 8.47 -4.33 9.24
N GLN A 106 9.41 -3.42 8.97
CA GLN A 106 9.25 -2.02 9.36
C GLN A 106 8.29 -1.33 8.38
N TRP A 107 7.60 -0.31 8.87
CA TRP A 107 6.68 0.45 8.05
C TRP A 107 6.78 1.94 8.36
N GLU A 108 6.47 2.75 7.36
CA GLU A 108 6.37 4.20 7.47
C GLU A 108 5.24 4.69 6.56
N LEU A 109 4.44 5.63 7.06
CA LEU A 109 3.45 6.35 6.27
C LEU A 109 3.71 7.85 6.39
N THR A 110 4.05 8.48 5.27
CA THR A 110 4.49 9.88 5.18
C THR A 110 3.71 10.64 4.11
N ASP A 111 3.70 11.97 4.17
CA ASP A 111 3.37 12.81 3.01
C ASP A 111 4.22 12.43 1.80
N ALA A 112 3.63 12.45 0.60
CA ALA A 112 4.33 12.18 -0.66
C ALA A 112 5.14 13.37 -1.18
#